data_AF-A0A3B9BRZ3-F1
#
_entry.id   AF-A0A3B9BRZ3-F1
#
_cell.length_a   1.000
_cell.length_b   1.000
_cell.length_c   1.000
_cell.angle_alpha   90.00
_cell.angle_beta   90.00
_cell.angle_gamma   90.00
#
_symmetry.space_group_name_H-M   'P 1'
#
loop_
_entity.id
_entity.type
_entity.pdbx_description
1 polymer ?
#
loop_
_entity_poly.entity_id
_entity_poly.type
_entity_poly.pdbx_seq_one_letter_code
_entity_poly.pdbx_strand_id
1 'polypeptide(L)'
;RKFNVLMDGKDPVGGQWNYDAENRKPPKDGLNVPKPTAFEPDDITQDVLKLVEAEFSDHFGVLHPFPFAVTRAQALVVLEEFISDRLPQFGDFQDAMVQNEPWMFHSHISFYLNCGLLDPLECIKAAEEAYHHGASPLNATEGFIRQVLGWREYVRGIYWLKMPDYKGQNALNATRALPDFYWTAETQMNCLRQCVSETKSNAYAHHIQRLMVLGNFALIAGLHPDEVNEWYLLVYADAYEWVELPNVSGMVLFADDGLLASKPYAASGAYINRMSDYCKSCHYKVTKKNGPDACPFNYLYWDFLIRNGEKLRNNPRMGLIYRSLQRMGDEKRATIEADSARFFKALDNHEKV
;
A
#
# COMPACT_ATOMS: atom_id res chain seq x y z
N ARG A 1 1.52 22.38 13.87
CA ARG A 1 2.10 23.75 14.06
C ARG A 1 1.63 24.77 13.04
N LYS A 2 2.11 24.80 11.77
CA LYS A 2 1.74 25.84 10.78
C LYS A 2 0.23 26.07 10.65
N PHE A 3 -0.55 24.99 10.66
CA PHE A 3 -2.00 25.01 10.49
C PHE A 3 -2.79 24.96 11.82
N ASN A 4 -2.10 24.95 12.96
CA ASN A 4 -2.70 24.80 14.30
C ASN A 4 -3.63 23.59 14.50
N VAL A 5 -3.45 22.52 13.73
CA VAL A 5 -4.22 21.27 13.82
C VAL A 5 -3.68 20.37 14.95
N LEU A 6 -4.59 19.88 15.80
CA LEU A 6 -4.34 19.07 17.01
C LEU A 6 -3.29 19.69 17.92
N MET A 7 -3.42 20.99 18.18
CA MET A 7 -2.52 21.77 19.05
C MET A 7 -3.25 22.26 20.31
N ASP A 8 -2.62 22.09 21.48
CA ASP A 8 -2.96 22.78 22.72
C ASP A 8 -1.90 23.86 22.98
N GLY A 9 -2.21 25.09 22.56
CA GLY A 9 -1.24 26.19 22.54
C GLY A 9 -0.03 25.88 21.65
N LYS A 10 1.12 25.59 22.27
CA LYS A 10 2.38 25.26 21.56
C LYS A 10 2.66 23.76 21.47
N ASP A 11 1.91 22.97 22.24
CA ASP A 11 2.14 21.55 22.43
C ASP A 11 1.11 20.72 21.66
N PRO A 12 1.43 19.49 21.24
CA PRO A 12 0.45 18.63 20.59
C PRO A 12 -0.62 18.19 21.59
N VAL A 13 -1.88 18.11 21.13
CA VAL A 13 -2.96 17.48 21.90
C VAL A 13 -2.55 16.07 22.30
N GLY A 14 -2.80 15.69 23.56
CA GLY A 14 -2.44 14.38 24.12
C GLY A 14 -0.95 14.23 24.47
N GLY A 15 -0.12 15.26 24.26
CA GLY A 15 1.28 15.31 24.71
C GLY A 15 2.27 14.56 23.82
N GLN A 16 1.83 13.94 22.73
CA GLN A 16 2.69 13.27 21.75
C GLN A 16 2.33 13.70 20.33
N TRP A 17 3.32 13.74 19.44
CA TRP A 17 3.12 14.14 18.04
C TRP A 17 2.56 13.03 17.15
N ASN A 18 2.67 11.77 17.56
CA ASN A 18 2.46 10.63 16.68
C ASN A 18 2.02 9.41 17.50
N TYR A 19 0.88 8.81 17.12
CA TYR A 19 0.27 7.64 17.78
C TYR A 19 0.30 6.38 16.89
N ASP A 20 1.17 6.32 15.88
CA ASP A 20 1.28 5.22 14.90
C ASP A 20 1.51 3.84 15.53
N ALA A 21 2.16 3.78 16.70
CA ALA A 21 2.39 2.54 17.42
C ALA A 21 1.08 1.88 17.91
N GLU A 22 0.02 2.67 18.10
CA GLU A 22 -1.30 2.20 18.53
C GLU A 22 -2.16 1.72 17.34
N ASN A 23 -1.77 2.06 16.11
CA ASN A 23 -2.57 1.87 14.89
C ASN A 23 -2.27 0.57 14.13
N ARG A 24 -1.85 -0.48 14.85
CA ARG A 24 -1.34 -1.73 14.24
C ARG A 24 -1.97 -2.98 14.84
N LYS A 25 -3.25 -2.90 15.23
CA LYS A 25 -3.95 -4.07 15.75
C LYS A 25 -4.19 -5.04 14.59
N PRO A 26 -4.00 -6.36 14.81
CA PRO A 26 -4.34 -7.35 13.80
C PRO A 26 -5.86 -7.36 13.56
N PRO A 27 -6.32 -7.87 12.40
CA PRO A 27 -7.74 -8.10 12.17
C PRO A 27 -8.32 -9.03 13.25
N LYS A 28 -9.56 -8.77 13.65
CA LYS A 28 -10.32 -9.59 14.59
C LYS A 28 -11.41 -10.35 13.85
N ASP A 29 -11.78 -11.53 14.35
CA ASP A 29 -12.95 -12.23 13.82
C ASP A 29 -14.22 -11.42 14.12
N GLY A 30 -15.17 -11.39 13.16
CA GLY A 30 -16.44 -10.69 13.32
C GLY A 30 -16.37 -9.16 13.22
N LEU A 31 -15.34 -8.60 12.55
CA LEU A 31 -15.33 -7.18 12.18
C LEU A 31 -16.56 -6.85 11.32
N ASN A 32 -17.30 -5.83 11.74
CA ASN A 32 -18.36 -5.25 10.94
C ASN A 32 -17.79 -4.05 10.18
N VAL A 33 -17.18 -4.32 9.02
CA VAL A 33 -16.66 -3.27 8.15
C VAL A 33 -17.84 -2.57 7.49
N PRO A 34 -18.01 -1.23 7.62
CA PRO A 34 -19.10 -0.54 6.94
C PRO A 34 -19.01 -0.74 5.42
N LYS A 35 -20.15 -0.71 4.73
CA LYS A 35 -20.17 -0.78 3.26
C LYS A 35 -19.61 0.51 2.64
N PRO A 36 -18.89 0.45 1.51
CA PRO A 36 -18.42 1.67 0.85
C PRO A 36 -19.62 2.52 0.41
N THR A 37 -19.46 3.84 0.48
CA THR A 37 -20.39 4.80 -0.13
C THR A 37 -20.44 4.52 -1.63
N ALA A 38 -21.65 4.45 -2.20
CA ALA A 38 -21.83 4.18 -3.61
C ALA A 38 -22.90 5.11 -4.21
N PHE A 39 -22.67 5.55 -5.44
CA PHE A 39 -23.58 6.39 -6.20
C PHE A 39 -23.98 5.70 -7.50
N GLU A 40 -25.25 5.85 -7.87
CA GLU A 40 -25.72 5.43 -9.19
C GLU A 40 -25.20 6.42 -10.25
N PRO A 41 -24.65 5.93 -11.38
CA PRO A 41 -24.24 6.77 -12.49
C PRO A 41 -25.40 7.61 -13.06
N ASP A 42 -25.23 8.93 -13.10
CA ASP A 42 -26.15 9.84 -13.78
C ASP A 42 -25.99 9.78 -15.31
N ASP A 43 -26.81 10.52 -16.06
CA ASP A 43 -26.81 10.49 -17.53
C ASP A 43 -25.43 10.80 -18.13
N ILE A 44 -24.71 11.78 -17.56
CA ILE A 44 -23.36 12.15 -18.00
C ILE A 44 -22.39 11.00 -17.75
N THR A 45 -22.44 10.43 -16.55
CA THR A 45 -21.57 9.32 -16.16
C THR A 45 -21.83 8.11 -17.04
N GLN A 46 -23.09 7.77 -17.31
CA GLN A 46 -23.45 6.66 -18.19
C GLN A 46 -22.93 6.85 -19.61
N ASP A 47 -23.00 8.06 -20.18
CA ASP A 47 -22.47 8.33 -21.51
C ASP A 47 -20.94 8.24 -21.55
N VAL A 48 -20.26 8.68 -20.50
CA VAL A 48 -18.81 8.50 -20.36
C VAL A 48 -18.43 7.02 -20.20
N LEU A 49 -19.19 6.23 -19.43
CA LEU A 49 -18.93 4.80 -19.28
C LEU A 49 -19.04 4.07 -20.62
N LYS A 50 -20.06 4.39 -21.44
CA LYS A 50 -20.18 3.83 -22.81
C LYS A 50 -18.98 4.20 -23.69
N LEU A 51 -18.51 5.44 -23.60
CA LEU A 51 -17.32 5.89 -24.34
C LEU A 51 -16.08 5.10 -23.91
N VAL A 52 -15.86 4.97 -22.60
CA VAL A 52 -14.69 4.26 -22.07
C VAL A 52 -14.71 2.79 -22.47
N GLU A 53 -15.87 2.13 -22.40
CA GLU A 53 -16.04 0.75 -22.83
C GLU A 53 -15.74 0.57 -24.32
N ALA A 54 -16.14 1.52 -25.17
CA ALA A 54 -15.91 1.46 -26.62
C ALA A 54 -14.45 1.71 -27.00
N GLU A 55 -13.80 2.70 -26.39
CA GLU A 55 -12.46 3.18 -26.79
C GLU A 55 -11.31 2.47 -26.07
N PHE A 56 -11.55 1.91 -24.87
CA PHE A 56 -10.51 1.36 -23.99
C PHE A 56 -10.84 -0.05 -23.48
N SER A 57 -11.53 -0.85 -24.28
CA SER A 57 -12.00 -2.20 -23.91
C SER A 57 -10.90 -3.20 -23.49
N ASP A 58 -9.65 -2.94 -23.87
CA ASP A 58 -8.48 -3.77 -23.58
C ASP A 58 -7.68 -3.30 -22.35
N HIS A 59 -8.04 -2.17 -21.75
CA HIS A 59 -7.39 -1.66 -20.55
C HIS A 59 -7.66 -2.56 -19.34
N PHE A 60 -6.68 -2.67 -18.44
CA PHE A 60 -6.84 -3.40 -17.19
C PHE A 60 -7.89 -2.75 -16.29
N GLY A 61 -8.85 -3.56 -15.81
CA GLY A 61 -9.86 -3.15 -14.85
C GLY A 61 -11.21 -3.78 -15.14
N VAL A 62 -12.18 -3.52 -14.29
CA VAL A 62 -13.60 -3.79 -14.53
C VAL A 62 -14.34 -2.47 -14.40
N LEU A 63 -15.06 -2.08 -15.45
CA LEU A 63 -15.75 -0.79 -15.50
C LEU A 63 -17.05 -0.77 -14.68
N HIS A 64 -17.73 -1.93 -14.56
CA HIS A 64 -19.03 -2.05 -13.91
C HIS A 64 -19.02 -3.02 -12.71
N PRO A 65 -19.70 -2.68 -11.60
CA PRO A 65 -20.38 -1.41 -11.33
C PRO A 65 -19.40 -0.24 -11.14
N PHE A 66 -19.87 1.00 -11.34
CA PHE A 66 -19.08 2.23 -11.15
C PHE A 66 -19.67 3.05 -9.97
N PRO A 67 -19.18 2.87 -8.73
CA PRO A 67 -19.82 3.45 -7.54
C PRO A 67 -19.27 4.83 -7.13
N PHE A 68 -18.31 5.41 -7.86
CA PHE A 68 -17.58 6.60 -7.42
C PHE A 68 -18.40 7.88 -7.43
N ALA A 69 -18.06 8.80 -6.52
CA ALA A 69 -18.56 10.17 -6.59
C ALA A 69 -17.93 10.90 -7.78
N VAL A 70 -18.78 11.53 -8.60
CA VAL A 70 -18.36 12.34 -9.77
C VAL A 70 -18.65 13.83 -9.59
N THR A 71 -19.31 14.20 -8.49
CA THR A 71 -19.59 15.59 -8.12
C THR A 71 -19.04 15.92 -6.73
N ARG A 72 -18.80 17.21 -6.47
CA ARG A 72 -18.36 17.68 -5.14
C ARG A 72 -19.37 17.35 -4.05
N ALA A 73 -20.67 17.45 -4.35
CA ALA A 73 -21.72 17.12 -3.38
C ALA A 73 -21.65 15.65 -2.95
N GLN A 74 -21.47 14.73 -3.90
CA GLN A 74 -21.27 13.31 -3.59
C GLN A 74 -19.96 13.05 -2.84
N ALA A 75 -18.87 13.72 -3.20
CA ALA A 75 -17.59 13.56 -2.50
C ALA A 75 -17.66 14.01 -1.03
N LEU A 76 -18.45 15.05 -0.72
CA LEU A 76 -18.73 15.48 0.65
C LEU A 76 -19.51 14.42 1.45
N VAL A 77 -20.44 13.71 0.81
CA VAL A 77 -21.14 12.56 1.44
C VAL A 77 -20.14 11.45 1.78
N VAL A 78 -19.19 11.14 0.90
CA VAL A 78 -18.14 10.14 1.20
C VAL A 78 -17.30 10.56 2.40
N LEU A 79 -16.94 11.85 2.49
CA LEU A 79 -16.23 12.38 3.66
C LEU A 79 -17.09 12.24 4.93
N GLU A 80 -18.35 12.64 4.89
CA GLU A 80 -19.27 12.56 6.03
C GLU A 80 -19.41 11.12 6.56
N GLU A 81 -19.67 10.15 5.69
CA GLU A 81 -19.77 8.73 6.05
C GLU A 81 -18.44 8.17 6.58
N PHE A 82 -17.30 8.60 6.04
CA PHE A 82 -16.01 8.24 6.63
C PHE A 82 -15.88 8.76 8.07
N ILE A 83 -16.22 10.03 8.31
CA ILE A 83 -16.10 10.65 9.62
C ILE A 83 -17.01 9.97 10.65
N SER A 84 -18.25 9.62 10.27
CA SER A 84 -19.20 8.97 11.18
C SER A 84 -18.90 7.48 11.42
N ASP A 85 -18.62 6.73 10.35
CA ASP A 85 -18.72 5.27 10.40
C ASP A 85 -17.36 4.58 10.46
N ARG A 86 -16.29 5.26 10.03
CA ARG A 86 -14.97 4.62 9.83
C ARG A 86 -13.85 5.27 10.63
N LEU A 87 -13.83 6.59 10.74
CA LEU A 87 -12.82 7.32 11.49
C LEU A 87 -12.60 6.77 12.91
N PRO A 88 -13.65 6.38 13.69
CA PRO A 88 -13.44 5.85 15.04
C PRO A 88 -12.57 4.59 15.10
N GLN A 89 -12.54 3.80 14.02
CA GLN A 89 -11.79 2.55 13.91
C GLN A 89 -10.62 2.62 12.92
N PHE A 90 -10.41 3.78 12.26
CA PHE A 90 -9.37 3.98 11.26
C PHE A 90 -7.98 3.62 11.81
N GLY A 91 -7.65 4.10 13.00
CA GLY A 91 -6.34 3.85 13.62
C GLY A 91 -6.15 2.38 13.93
N ASP A 92 -7.08 1.75 14.63
CA ASP A 92 -6.98 0.36 15.08
C ASP A 92 -6.64 -0.61 13.93
N PHE A 93 -7.27 -0.43 12.78
CA PHE A 93 -7.18 -1.35 11.64
C PHE A 93 -6.42 -0.76 10.44
N GLN A 94 -5.61 0.28 10.65
CA GLN A 94 -4.88 0.97 9.58
C GLN A 94 -3.98 0.03 8.74
N ASP A 95 -3.38 -0.96 9.41
CA ASP A 95 -2.48 -1.95 8.81
C ASP A 95 -3.13 -3.35 8.64
N ALA A 96 -4.43 -3.49 8.95
CA ALA A 96 -5.12 -4.79 8.86
C ALA A 96 -5.62 -5.06 7.44
N MET A 97 -5.50 -6.30 6.99
CA MET A 97 -6.01 -6.78 5.70
C MET A 97 -6.94 -7.96 5.95
N VAL A 98 -8.14 -7.94 5.37
CA VAL A 98 -9.10 -9.03 5.53
C VAL A 98 -9.60 -9.46 4.17
N GLN A 99 -9.61 -10.77 3.92
CA GLN A 99 -10.07 -11.32 2.67
C GLN A 99 -11.54 -10.94 2.39
N ASN A 100 -11.80 -10.42 1.18
CA ASN A 100 -13.09 -9.91 0.73
C ASN A 100 -13.57 -8.62 1.43
N GLU A 101 -12.70 -7.93 2.18
CA GLU A 101 -12.99 -6.63 2.79
C GLU A 101 -12.01 -5.56 2.26
N PRO A 102 -12.02 -5.26 0.95
CA PRO A 102 -11.01 -4.38 0.32
C PRO A 102 -10.98 -2.96 0.88
N TRP A 103 -12.09 -2.51 1.45
CA TRP A 103 -12.29 -1.12 1.86
C TRP A 103 -11.85 -0.85 3.32
N MET A 104 -11.90 -1.86 4.19
CA MET A 104 -11.65 -1.78 5.64
C MET A 104 -12.23 -0.48 6.25
N PHE A 105 -11.52 0.15 7.19
CA PHE A 105 -11.95 1.41 7.82
C PHE A 105 -11.28 2.64 7.18
N HIS A 106 -10.88 2.55 5.92
CA HIS A 106 -10.24 3.66 5.20
C HIS A 106 -11.27 4.68 4.70
N SER A 107 -10.79 5.89 4.39
CA SER A 107 -11.64 7.03 4.01
C SER A 107 -12.10 7.04 2.56
N HIS A 108 -11.36 6.39 1.66
CA HIS A 108 -11.65 6.36 0.22
C HIS A 108 -11.75 7.75 -0.44
N ILE A 109 -11.19 8.78 0.20
CA ILE A 109 -11.25 10.17 -0.30
C ILE A 109 -10.10 10.54 -1.24
N SER A 110 -9.11 9.67 -1.46
CA SER A 110 -7.94 9.97 -2.29
C SER A 110 -8.33 10.32 -3.73
N PHE A 111 -9.31 9.62 -4.30
CA PHE A 111 -9.87 9.90 -5.62
C PHE A 111 -10.30 11.37 -5.74
N TYR A 112 -11.00 11.86 -4.72
CA TYR A 112 -11.63 13.18 -4.71
C TYR A 112 -10.68 14.30 -4.28
N LEU A 113 -9.73 13.99 -3.37
CA LEU A 113 -8.66 14.92 -2.98
C LEU A 113 -7.71 15.22 -4.14
N ASN A 114 -7.43 14.23 -4.99
CA ASN A 114 -6.41 14.37 -6.03
C ASN A 114 -6.94 15.01 -7.31
N CYS A 115 -8.24 14.91 -7.58
CA CYS A 115 -8.90 15.64 -8.68
C CYS A 115 -9.52 16.99 -8.26
N GLY A 116 -9.50 17.33 -6.95
CA GLY A 116 -9.94 18.63 -6.43
C GLY A 116 -11.43 18.73 -6.07
N LEU A 117 -12.16 17.60 -6.05
CA LEU A 117 -13.52 17.57 -5.52
C LEU A 117 -13.57 17.77 -4.00
N LEU A 118 -12.49 17.41 -3.28
CA LEU A 118 -12.29 17.70 -1.86
C LEU A 118 -11.00 18.52 -1.62
N ASP A 119 -11.06 19.43 -0.65
CA ASP A 119 -9.94 20.20 -0.14
C ASP A 119 -9.28 19.48 1.06
N PRO A 120 -7.94 19.31 1.09
CA PRO A 120 -7.26 18.65 2.20
C PRO A 120 -7.57 19.23 3.59
N LEU A 121 -7.66 20.55 3.72
CA LEU A 121 -7.94 21.22 5.00
C LEU A 121 -9.39 21.01 5.45
N GLU A 122 -10.34 20.85 4.53
CA GLU A 122 -11.73 20.56 4.89
C GLU A 122 -11.85 19.15 5.48
N CYS A 123 -11.15 18.18 4.90
CA CYS A 123 -11.09 16.81 5.44
C CYS A 123 -10.40 16.76 6.81
N ILE A 124 -9.30 17.51 6.98
CA ILE A 124 -8.56 17.58 8.25
C ILE A 124 -9.43 18.18 9.36
N LYS A 125 -10.12 19.29 9.07
CA LYS A 125 -11.02 19.94 10.04
C LYS A 125 -12.17 19.04 10.45
N ALA A 126 -12.79 18.33 9.51
CA ALA A 126 -13.88 17.41 9.83
C ALA A 126 -13.44 16.31 10.80
N ALA A 127 -12.23 15.75 10.62
CA ALA A 127 -11.68 14.75 11.53
C ALA A 127 -11.31 15.32 12.91
N GLU A 128 -10.74 16.53 12.94
CA GLU A 128 -10.42 17.25 14.18
C GLU A 128 -11.68 17.61 14.98
N GLU A 129 -12.73 18.08 14.32
CA GLU A 129 -14.02 18.36 14.93
C GLU A 129 -14.68 17.08 15.49
N ALA A 130 -14.62 15.96 14.77
CA ALA A 130 -15.11 14.68 15.28
C ALA A 130 -14.38 14.24 16.56
N TYR A 131 -13.07 14.49 16.67
CA TYR A 131 -12.32 14.26 17.90
C TYR A 131 -12.80 15.17 19.04
N HIS A 132 -12.95 16.48 18.79
CA HIS A 132 -13.38 17.43 19.83
C HIS A 132 -14.81 17.16 20.35
N HIS A 133 -15.68 16.59 19.51
CA HIS A 133 -17.01 16.12 19.93
C HIS A 133 -17.01 14.73 20.58
N GLY A 134 -15.84 14.09 20.73
CA GLY A 134 -15.71 12.76 21.33
C GLY A 134 -16.18 11.60 20.45
N ALA A 135 -16.37 11.84 19.14
CA ALA A 135 -16.81 10.82 18.19
C ALA A 135 -15.66 9.92 17.69
N SER A 136 -14.41 10.37 17.77
CA SER A 136 -13.23 9.59 17.36
C SER A 136 -12.10 9.68 18.40
N PRO A 137 -11.36 8.59 18.65
CA PRO A 137 -10.20 8.62 19.53
C PRO A 137 -9.01 9.34 18.87
N LEU A 138 -8.12 9.88 19.70
CA LEU A 138 -6.99 10.69 19.24
C LEU A 138 -6.06 9.93 18.29
N ASN A 139 -5.79 8.65 18.52
CA ASN A 139 -4.88 7.86 17.68
C ASN A 139 -5.41 7.69 16.25
N ALA A 140 -6.74 7.56 16.10
CA ALA A 140 -7.38 7.43 14.80
C ALA A 140 -7.44 8.79 14.08
N THR A 141 -7.84 9.86 14.79
CA THR A 141 -7.88 11.21 14.23
C THR A 141 -6.49 11.73 13.85
N GLU A 142 -5.50 11.62 14.73
CA GLU A 142 -4.11 11.97 14.42
C GLU A 142 -3.57 11.11 13.27
N GLY A 143 -3.84 9.81 13.31
CA GLY A 143 -3.43 8.87 12.28
C GLY A 143 -3.91 9.27 10.89
N PHE A 144 -5.20 9.63 10.76
CA PHE A 144 -5.79 10.10 9.50
C PHE A 144 -5.18 11.45 9.07
N ILE A 145 -5.15 12.43 9.98
CA ILE A 145 -4.61 13.77 9.70
C ILE A 145 -3.14 13.68 9.26
N ARG A 146 -2.34 12.80 9.87
CA ARG A 146 -0.94 12.60 9.48
C ARG A 146 -0.78 12.04 8.06
N GLN A 147 -1.74 11.27 7.55
CA GLN A 147 -1.67 10.83 6.15
C GLN A 147 -1.90 12.00 5.19
N VAL A 148 -2.87 12.87 5.48
CA VAL A 148 -3.23 14.00 4.62
C VAL A 148 -2.25 15.18 4.79
N LEU A 149 -2.10 15.68 6.01
CA LEU A 149 -1.25 16.84 6.32
C LEU A 149 0.24 16.51 6.29
N GLY A 150 0.60 15.28 6.61
CA GLY A 150 1.99 14.80 6.63
C GLY A 150 2.38 14.19 5.28
N TRP A 151 1.98 12.95 5.04
CA TRP A 151 2.49 12.16 3.92
C TRP A 151 2.13 12.73 2.55
N ARG A 152 0.86 13.08 2.29
CA ARG A 152 0.44 13.62 0.98
C ARG A 152 1.19 14.90 0.63
N GLU A 153 1.31 15.83 1.56
CA GLU A 153 2.06 17.08 1.35
C GLU A 153 3.58 16.84 1.25
N TYR A 154 4.12 15.91 2.04
CA TYR A 154 5.55 15.56 2.01
C TYR A 154 5.96 14.93 0.67
N VAL A 155 5.18 13.96 0.19
CA VAL A 155 5.36 13.30 -1.12
C VAL A 155 5.32 14.32 -2.25
N ARG A 156 4.34 15.25 -2.22
CA ARG A 156 4.27 16.35 -3.19
C ARG A 156 5.53 17.21 -3.18
N GLY A 157 6.06 17.51 -1.99
CA GLY A 157 7.29 18.28 -1.82
C GLY A 157 8.51 17.55 -2.41
N ILE A 158 8.64 16.25 -2.17
CA ILE A 158 9.73 15.43 -2.74
C ILE A 158 9.67 15.42 -4.26
N TYR A 159 8.49 15.19 -4.83
CA TYR A 159 8.30 15.16 -6.28
C TYR A 159 8.85 16.43 -6.95
N TRP A 160 8.36 17.61 -6.54
CA TRP A 160 8.78 18.88 -7.15
C TRP A 160 10.23 19.27 -6.84
N LEU A 161 10.79 18.79 -5.73
CA LEU A 161 12.18 19.05 -5.37
C LEU A 161 13.18 18.21 -6.17
N LYS A 162 12.78 17.01 -6.61
CA LYS A 162 13.70 16.01 -7.15
C LYS A 162 13.48 15.67 -8.62
N MET A 163 12.34 16.05 -9.20
CA MET A 163 12.10 15.85 -10.62
C MET A 163 12.96 16.80 -11.48
N PRO A 164 13.37 16.36 -12.70
CA PRO A 164 13.01 15.09 -13.34
C PRO A 164 13.87 13.88 -12.93
N ASP A 165 15.03 14.09 -12.29
CA ASP A 165 16.03 13.05 -12.02
C ASP A 165 15.50 11.91 -11.13
N TYR A 166 14.52 12.21 -10.29
CA TYR A 166 13.87 11.21 -9.42
C TYR A 166 13.30 10.02 -10.19
N LYS A 167 12.79 10.24 -11.41
CA LYS A 167 12.16 9.20 -12.24
C LYS A 167 13.11 8.08 -12.62
N GLY A 168 14.40 8.38 -12.82
CA GLY A 168 15.41 7.40 -13.25
C GLY A 168 16.13 6.68 -12.11
N GLN A 169 15.67 6.83 -10.86
CA GLN A 169 16.37 6.27 -9.71
C GLN A 169 16.15 4.74 -9.61
N ASN A 170 17.26 4.02 -9.46
CA ASN A 170 17.27 2.57 -9.26
C ASN A 170 18.42 2.17 -8.33
N ALA A 171 18.42 2.73 -7.11
CA ALA A 171 19.52 2.57 -6.16
C ALA A 171 19.87 1.11 -5.87
N LEU A 172 18.92 0.16 -5.99
CA LEU A 172 19.14 -1.27 -5.74
C LEU A 172 19.55 -2.07 -7.00
N ASN A 173 19.61 -1.45 -8.18
CA ASN A 173 19.87 -2.11 -9.48
C ASN A 173 18.90 -3.26 -9.76
N ALA A 174 17.61 -3.04 -9.49
CA ALA A 174 16.56 -4.01 -9.77
C ALA A 174 16.24 -4.03 -11.27
N THR A 175 16.14 -5.23 -11.88
CA THR A 175 16.06 -5.39 -13.34
C THR A 175 14.99 -6.36 -13.82
N ARG A 176 14.29 -7.06 -12.92
CA ARG A 176 13.34 -8.09 -13.34
C ARG A 176 12.03 -7.45 -13.84
N ALA A 177 11.45 -7.99 -14.90
CA ALA A 177 10.17 -7.51 -15.43
C ALA A 177 9.03 -7.74 -14.43
N LEU A 178 8.00 -6.90 -14.50
CA LEU A 178 6.76 -7.02 -13.76
C LEU A 178 6.03 -8.31 -14.17
N PRO A 179 5.74 -9.23 -13.24
CA PRO A 179 5.07 -10.48 -13.58
C PRO A 179 3.63 -10.30 -14.07
N ASP A 180 3.21 -11.13 -15.02
CA ASP A 180 1.86 -11.08 -15.62
C ASP A 180 0.72 -11.14 -14.60
N PHE A 181 0.92 -11.80 -13.44
CA PHE A 181 -0.12 -11.87 -12.41
C PHE A 181 -0.47 -10.52 -11.79
N TYR A 182 0.32 -9.46 -11.99
CA TYR A 182 -0.08 -8.09 -11.65
C TYR A 182 -1.22 -7.58 -12.54
N TRP A 183 -1.40 -8.16 -13.73
CA TRP A 183 -2.46 -7.84 -14.69
C TRP A 183 -3.57 -8.90 -14.72
N THR A 184 -3.25 -10.15 -14.39
CA THR A 184 -4.21 -11.27 -14.50
C THR A 184 -4.77 -11.75 -13.16
N ALA A 185 -4.11 -11.42 -12.04
CA ALA A 185 -4.32 -12.04 -10.72
C ALA A 185 -4.09 -13.57 -10.68
N GLU A 186 -3.53 -14.17 -11.73
CA GLU A 186 -3.30 -15.61 -11.81
C GLU A 186 -2.04 -16.04 -11.06
N THR A 187 -2.14 -16.13 -9.74
CA THR A 187 -1.07 -16.60 -8.85
C THR A 187 -1.61 -17.54 -7.76
N GLN A 188 -0.75 -18.42 -7.24
CA GLN A 188 -1.01 -19.27 -6.07
C GLN A 188 -0.74 -18.54 -4.74
N MET A 189 -0.06 -17.39 -4.77
CA MET A 189 0.10 -16.52 -3.62
C MET A 189 -1.21 -15.78 -3.33
N ASN A 190 -2.02 -16.32 -2.40
CA ASN A 190 -3.36 -15.79 -2.11
C ASN A 190 -3.36 -14.28 -1.81
N CYS A 191 -2.38 -13.77 -1.06
CA CYS A 191 -2.29 -12.34 -0.75
C CYS A 191 -2.18 -11.46 -2.02
N LEU A 192 -1.32 -11.84 -2.97
CA LEU A 192 -1.18 -11.12 -4.24
C LEU A 192 -2.44 -11.26 -5.09
N ARG A 193 -3.00 -12.48 -5.18
CA ARG A 193 -4.26 -12.70 -5.89
C ARG A 193 -5.40 -11.84 -5.35
N GLN A 194 -5.54 -11.71 -4.03
CA GLN A 194 -6.55 -10.84 -3.41
C GLN A 194 -6.30 -9.38 -3.80
N CYS A 195 -5.09 -8.86 -3.56
CA CYS A 195 -4.78 -7.46 -3.81
C CYS A 195 -4.90 -7.07 -5.30
N VAL A 196 -4.46 -7.93 -6.22
CA VAL A 196 -4.60 -7.67 -7.67
C VAL A 196 -6.06 -7.79 -8.12
N SER A 197 -6.80 -8.80 -7.65
CA SER A 197 -8.24 -8.94 -7.97
C SER A 197 -9.06 -7.75 -7.47
N GLU A 198 -8.77 -7.27 -6.26
CA GLU A 198 -9.43 -6.11 -5.66
C GLU A 198 -9.05 -4.81 -6.39
N THR A 199 -7.78 -4.66 -6.78
CA THR A 199 -7.32 -3.57 -7.64
C THR A 199 -8.06 -3.58 -8.98
N LYS A 200 -8.15 -4.75 -9.64
CA LYS A 200 -8.87 -4.92 -10.91
C LYS A 200 -10.35 -4.55 -10.79
N SER A 201 -11.01 -4.97 -9.71
CA SER A 201 -12.46 -4.83 -9.55
C SER A 201 -12.87 -3.44 -9.06
N ASN A 202 -12.00 -2.74 -8.35
CA ASN A 202 -12.35 -1.49 -7.65
C ASN A 202 -11.47 -0.29 -8.02
N ALA A 203 -10.47 -0.45 -8.89
CA ALA A 203 -9.40 0.53 -9.10
C ALA A 203 -8.77 1.04 -7.77
N TYR A 204 -8.77 0.16 -6.75
CA TYR A 204 -8.44 0.49 -5.37
C TYR A 204 -7.80 -0.70 -4.66
N ALA A 205 -6.76 -0.38 -3.91
CA ALA A 205 -6.23 -1.17 -2.81
C ALA A 205 -5.86 -0.19 -1.70
N HIS A 206 -6.01 -0.58 -0.45
CA HIS A 206 -5.64 0.29 0.66
C HIS A 206 -4.12 0.32 0.89
N HIS A 207 -3.63 1.30 1.66
CA HIS A 207 -2.20 1.63 1.74
C HIS A 207 -1.32 0.42 2.08
N ILE A 208 -1.72 -0.41 3.04
CA ILE A 208 -0.87 -1.54 3.46
C ILE A 208 -0.86 -2.69 2.46
N GLN A 209 -1.89 -2.85 1.62
CA GLN A 209 -1.86 -3.78 0.49
C GLN A 209 -0.88 -3.29 -0.58
N ARG A 210 -0.96 -1.99 -0.92
CA ARG A 210 -0.04 -1.33 -1.84
C ARG A 210 1.41 -1.45 -1.36
N LEU A 211 1.67 -1.21 -0.08
CA LEU A 211 3.04 -1.22 0.48
C LEU A 211 3.55 -2.63 0.80
N MET A 212 2.82 -3.40 1.61
CA MET A 212 3.36 -4.60 2.26
C MET A 212 3.00 -5.93 1.58
N VAL A 213 2.15 -5.89 0.55
CA VAL A 213 1.82 -7.06 -0.29
C VAL A 213 2.38 -6.88 -1.70
N LEU A 214 1.77 -5.99 -2.49
CA LEU A 214 2.15 -5.74 -3.88
C LEU A 214 3.56 -5.11 -3.96
N GLY A 215 3.78 -4.07 -3.17
CA GLY A 215 5.04 -3.34 -3.16
C GLY A 215 6.20 -4.13 -2.55
N ASN A 216 5.95 -4.78 -1.43
CA ASN A 216 6.94 -5.64 -0.76
C ASN A 216 7.34 -6.81 -1.68
N PHE A 217 6.40 -7.43 -2.41
CA PHE A 217 6.77 -8.43 -3.41
C PHE A 217 7.67 -7.82 -4.50
N ALA A 218 7.29 -6.68 -5.07
CA ALA A 218 8.07 -6.02 -6.11
C ALA A 218 9.51 -5.72 -5.64
N LEU A 219 9.66 -5.20 -4.43
CA LEU A 219 10.93 -4.94 -3.78
C LEU A 219 11.77 -6.22 -3.59
N ILE A 220 11.21 -7.25 -2.95
CA ILE A 220 11.97 -8.46 -2.63
C ILE A 220 12.17 -9.38 -3.83
N ALA A 221 11.39 -9.24 -4.90
CA ALA A 221 11.62 -9.91 -6.19
C ALA A 221 12.63 -9.16 -7.08
N GLY A 222 12.92 -7.90 -6.77
CA GLY A 222 13.86 -7.08 -7.55
C GLY A 222 13.29 -6.66 -8.89
N LEU A 223 12.01 -6.25 -8.90
CA LEU A 223 11.33 -5.76 -10.10
C LEU A 223 11.83 -4.38 -10.50
N HIS A 224 11.91 -4.12 -11.80
CA HIS A 224 12.41 -2.86 -12.35
C HIS A 224 11.50 -1.70 -11.91
N PRO A 225 12.05 -0.60 -11.35
CA PRO A 225 11.24 0.51 -10.85
C PRO A 225 10.29 1.09 -11.90
N ASP A 226 10.73 1.28 -13.14
CA ASP A 226 9.87 1.87 -14.19
C ASP A 226 8.59 1.05 -14.42
N GLU A 227 8.68 -0.28 -14.51
CA GLU A 227 7.51 -1.14 -14.73
C GLU A 227 6.57 -1.16 -13.53
N VAL A 228 7.12 -1.06 -12.31
CA VAL A 228 6.30 -0.98 -11.10
C VAL A 228 5.61 0.38 -11.01
N ASN A 229 6.32 1.50 -11.24
CA ASN A 229 5.71 2.83 -11.25
C ASN A 229 4.62 2.92 -12.33
N GLU A 230 4.87 2.39 -13.53
CA GLU A 230 3.87 2.33 -14.59
C GLU A 230 2.61 1.58 -14.14
N TRP A 231 2.75 0.40 -13.54
CA TRP A 231 1.60 -0.35 -13.04
C TRP A 231 0.82 0.43 -11.98
N TYR A 232 1.49 0.96 -10.94
CA TYR A 232 0.82 1.74 -9.89
C TYR A 232 0.15 3.01 -10.42
N LEU A 233 0.73 3.64 -11.45
CA LEU A 233 0.16 4.81 -12.11
C LEU A 233 -1.09 4.47 -12.93
N LEU A 234 -1.14 3.28 -13.54
CA LEU A 234 -2.23 2.86 -14.42
C LEU A 234 -3.44 2.29 -13.67
N VAL A 235 -3.23 1.55 -12.56
CA VAL A 235 -4.29 0.69 -11.99
C VAL A 235 -5.13 1.32 -10.87
N TYR A 236 -4.69 2.45 -10.30
CA TYR A 236 -5.40 3.10 -9.20
C TYR A 236 -6.06 4.41 -9.64
N ALA A 237 -7.36 4.56 -9.35
CA ALA A 237 -8.14 5.75 -9.72
C ALA A 237 -7.71 7.03 -8.98
N ASP A 238 -6.82 6.93 -7.99
CA ASP A 238 -6.23 8.07 -7.27
C ASP A 238 -4.80 8.42 -7.72
N ALA A 239 -4.27 7.73 -8.74
CA ALA A 239 -2.90 7.87 -9.17
C ALA A 239 -2.66 9.06 -10.10
N TYR A 240 -1.70 9.89 -9.70
CA TYR A 240 -1.09 10.95 -10.50
C TYR A 240 0.42 10.90 -10.21
N GLU A 241 1.28 11.20 -11.19
CA GLU A 241 2.74 11.03 -11.04
C GLU A 241 3.30 11.74 -9.79
N TRP A 242 2.76 12.92 -9.42
CA TRP A 242 3.23 13.67 -8.26
C TRP A 242 3.03 12.96 -6.91
N VAL A 243 2.01 12.10 -6.81
CA VAL A 243 1.69 11.34 -5.59
C VAL A 243 2.17 9.89 -5.70
N GLU A 244 2.11 9.30 -6.89
CA GLU A 244 2.46 7.91 -7.13
C GLU A 244 3.98 7.70 -7.09
N LEU A 245 4.74 8.43 -7.91
CA LEU A 245 6.16 8.20 -8.13
C LEU A 245 7.00 8.22 -6.84
N PRO A 246 6.87 9.20 -5.91
CA PRO A 246 7.63 9.17 -4.66
C PRO A 246 7.17 8.06 -3.70
N ASN A 247 5.88 7.73 -3.69
CA ASN A 247 5.44 6.57 -2.90
C ASN A 247 6.04 5.28 -3.45
N VAL A 248 6.02 5.07 -4.77
CA VAL A 248 6.49 3.81 -5.34
C VAL A 248 8.01 3.73 -5.38
N SER A 249 8.69 4.70 -6.00
CA SER A 249 10.15 4.68 -6.09
C SER A 249 10.81 4.84 -4.72
N GLY A 250 10.31 5.73 -3.86
CA GLY A 250 10.90 5.99 -2.55
C GLY A 250 10.43 5.04 -1.46
N MET A 251 9.14 5.03 -1.17
CA MET A 251 8.59 4.26 -0.03
C MET A 251 8.59 2.76 -0.30
N VAL A 252 8.07 2.34 -1.46
CA VAL A 252 7.87 0.93 -1.79
C VAL A 252 9.17 0.26 -2.19
N LEU A 253 9.90 0.83 -3.15
CA LEU A 253 11.03 0.19 -3.80
C LEU A 253 12.39 0.57 -3.22
N PHE A 254 12.45 1.60 -2.37
CA PHE A 254 13.72 2.12 -1.85
C PHE A 254 14.72 2.44 -2.98
N ALA A 255 14.21 2.80 -4.16
CA ALA A 255 14.98 3.09 -5.36
C ALA A 255 15.69 4.45 -5.24
N ASP A 256 15.26 5.30 -4.30
CA ASP A 256 15.81 6.63 -4.01
C ASP A 256 16.93 6.67 -2.97
N ASP A 257 17.48 5.50 -2.62
CA ASP A 257 18.52 5.33 -1.59
C ASP A 257 18.14 5.91 -0.21
N GLY A 258 16.85 5.88 0.10
CA GLY A 258 16.32 6.26 1.40
C GLY A 258 16.13 7.76 1.59
N LEU A 259 15.95 8.50 0.50
CA LEU A 259 15.55 9.91 0.56
C LEU A 259 14.20 10.07 1.26
N LEU A 260 13.20 9.26 0.91
CA LEU A 260 11.86 9.32 1.49
C LEU A 260 11.69 8.40 2.70
N ALA A 261 12.24 7.19 2.66
CA ALA A 261 12.12 6.20 3.72
C ALA A 261 13.47 5.89 4.37
N SER A 262 13.52 5.79 5.70
CA SER A 262 14.78 5.49 6.42
C SER A 262 15.27 4.04 6.31
N LYS A 263 14.41 3.12 5.85
CA LYS A 263 14.73 1.70 5.62
C LYS A 263 13.78 1.12 4.56
N PRO A 264 14.18 0.08 3.82
CA PRO A 264 13.27 -0.63 2.92
C PRO A 264 12.13 -1.30 3.71
N TYR A 265 10.91 -1.24 3.18
CA TYR A 265 9.73 -1.93 3.71
C TYR A 265 9.69 -3.41 3.27
N ALA A 266 10.84 -4.10 3.32
CA ALA A 266 10.95 -5.51 3.03
C ALA A 266 10.48 -6.36 4.22
N ALA A 267 9.59 -7.32 3.98
CA ALA A 267 9.11 -8.24 5.00
C ALA A 267 8.85 -9.65 4.48
N SER A 268 9.09 -10.64 5.34
CA SER A 268 8.72 -12.03 5.09
C SER A 268 7.20 -12.26 5.24
N GLY A 269 6.74 -13.47 4.86
CA GLY A 269 5.33 -13.86 4.99
C GLY A 269 4.81 -13.81 6.44
N ALA A 270 5.70 -13.81 7.44
CA ALA A 270 5.32 -13.64 8.85
C ALA A 270 4.63 -12.29 9.14
N TYR A 271 4.94 -11.24 8.38
CA TYR A 271 4.23 -9.96 8.49
C TYR A 271 2.79 -10.11 7.98
N ILE A 272 2.64 -10.61 6.74
CA ILE A 272 1.35 -10.80 6.09
C ILE A 272 0.45 -11.71 6.94
N ASN A 273 0.99 -12.81 7.49
CA ASN A 273 0.23 -13.71 8.36
C ASN A 273 -0.23 -13.08 9.67
N ARG A 274 0.47 -12.07 10.19
CA ARG A 274 0.07 -11.38 11.42
C ARG A 274 -0.99 -10.31 11.13
N MET A 275 -0.89 -9.65 10.00
CA MET A 275 -1.73 -8.51 9.64
C MET A 275 -2.90 -8.89 8.72
N SER A 276 -3.04 -10.17 8.36
CA SER A 276 -4.11 -10.64 7.50
C SER A 276 -4.59 -12.06 7.83
N ASP A 277 -5.73 -12.44 7.26
CA ASP A 277 -6.21 -13.82 7.20
C ASP A 277 -5.85 -14.55 5.89
N TYR A 278 -5.16 -13.88 4.96
CA TYR A 278 -4.82 -14.43 3.63
C TYR A 278 -4.07 -15.76 3.66
N CYS A 279 -3.24 -15.98 4.68
CA CYS A 279 -2.41 -17.18 4.78
C CYS A 279 -3.21 -18.44 5.12
N LYS A 280 -4.41 -18.32 5.72
CA LYS A 280 -5.24 -19.46 6.16
C LYS A 280 -5.65 -20.34 4.96
N SER A 281 -5.95 -19.71 3.83
CA SER A 281 -6.43 -20.36 2.61
C SER A 281 -5.39 -20.35 1.46
N CYS A 282 -4.12 -20.11 1.78
CA CYS A 282 -3.05 -20.04 0.79
C CYS A 282 -2.53 -21.44 0.40
N HIS A 283 -2.16 -21.60 -0.87
CA HIS A 283 -1.46 -22.80 -1.36
C HIS A 283 -0.18 -23.02 -0.53
N TYR A 284 0.63 -21.96 -0.43
CA TYR A 284 1.88 -21.96 0.33
C TYR A 284 1.67 -21.93 1.84
N LYS A 285 2.60 -22.55 2.56
CA LYS A 285 2.64 -22.61 4.02
C LYS A 285 3.61 -21.57 4.55
N VAL A 286 3.08 -20.52 5.16
CA VAL A 286 3.88 -19.42 5.74
C VAL A 286 4.80 -19.85 6.88
N THR A 287 4.49 -20.97 7.54
CA THR A 287 5.33 -21.54 8.61
C THR A 287 6.55 -22.28 8.07
N LYS A 288 6.51 -22.80 6.83
CA LYS A 288 7.66 -23.45 6.17
C LYS A 288 8.67 -22.41 5.70
N LYS A 289 9.95 -22.67 5.93
CA LYS A 289 11.05 -21.73 5.62
C LYS A 289 11.67 -21.95 4.24
N ASN A 290 11.58 -23.15 3.71
CA ASN A 290 12.22 -23.58 2.47
C ASN A 290 11.43 -24.71 1.79
N GLY A 291 11.74 -24.97 0.53
CA GLY A 291 11.11 -25.99 -0.30
C GLY A 291 9.89 -25.50 -1.09
N PRO A 292 9.30 -26.38 -1.93
CA PRO A 292 8.28 -26.00 -2.91
C PRO A 292 6.99 -25.44 -2.28
N ASP A 293 6.61 -25.91 -1.10
CA ASP A 293 5.40 -25.45 -0.41
C ASP A 293 5.63 -24.20 0.47
N ALA A 294 6.88 -23.72 0.60
CA ALA A 294 7.17 -22.58 1.48
C ALA A 294 6.66 -21.27 0.85
N CYS A 295 6.14 -20.38 1.69
CA CYS A 295 5.73 -19.04 1.24
C CYS A 295 6.90 -18.30 0.58
N PRO A 296 6.76 -17.83 -0.68
CA PRO A 296 7.83 -17.16 -1.39
C PRO A 296 8.43 -15.96 -0.66
N PHE A 297 7.59 -15.16 0.00
CA PHE A 297 8.06 -14.03 0.83
C PHE A 297 9.09 -14.44 1.90
N ASN A 298 9.11 -15.69 2.37
CA ASN A 298 10.05 -16.12 3.41
C ASN A 298 11.49 -16.20 2.90
N TYR A 299 11.73 -16.90 1.79
CA TYR A 299 13.08 -17.03 1.25
C TYR A 299 13.47 -15.80 0.41
N LEU A 300 12.53 -15.20 -0.34
CA LEU A 300 12.80 -13.99 -1.12
C LEU A 300 13.19 -12.79 -0.24
N TYR A 301 12.64 -12.69 0.98
CA TYR A 301 13.06 -11.66 1.93
C TYR A 301 14.55 -11.79 2.31
N TRP A 302 15.03 -13.02 2.55
CA TRP A 302 16.43 -13.23 2.89
C TRP A 302 17.35 -13.11 1.68
N ASP A 303 16.91 -13.61 0.52
CA ASP A 303 17.61 -13.42 -0.76
C ASP A 303 17.81 -11.93 -1.08
N PHE A 304 16.76 -11.11 -0.91
CA PHE A 304 16.83 -9.66 -1.03
C PHE A 304 17.92 -9.03 -0.16
N LEU A 305 18.03 -9.45 1.10
CA LEU A 305 19.05 -8.95 2.03
C LEU A 305 20.45 -9.45 1.68
N ILE A 306 20.57 -10.68 1.17
CA ILE A 306 21.85 -11.25 0.75
C ILE A 306 22.36 -10.48 -0.47
N ARG A 307 21.56 -10.38 -1.53
CA ARG A 307 21.97 -9.76 -2.80
C ARG A 307 22.21 -8.25 -2.71
N ASN A 308 21.51 -7.55 -1.81
CA ASN A 308 21.68 -6.11 -1.58
C ASN A 308 22.60 -5.78 -0.37
N GLY A 309 23.35 -6.78 0.12
CA GLY A 309 24.16 -6.64 1.33
C GLY A 309 25.20 -5.53 1.27
N GLU A 310 25.76 -5.23 0.10
CA GLU A 310 26.73 -4.14 -0.05
C GLU A 310 26.12 -2.75 0.20
N LYS A 311 24.90 -2.53 -0.29
CA LYS A 311 24.19 -1.25 -0.18
C LYS A 311 23.52 -1.06 1.18
N LEU A 312 22.91 -2.12 1.71
CA LEU A 312 22.00 -2.01 2.84
C LEU A 312 22.65 -2.32 4.21
N ARG A 313 23.82 -2.97 4.26
CA ARG A 313 24.44 -3.41 5.53
C ARG A 313 24.82 -2.26 6.45
N ASN A 314 25.16 -1.10 5.88
CA ASN A 314 25.54 0.09 6.63
C ASN A 314 24.34 0.93 7.08
N ASN A 315 23.11 0.58 6.67
CA ASN A 315 21.91 1.27 7.16
C ASN A 315 21.72 0.98 8.67
N PRO A 316 21.72 2.00 9.55
CA PRO A 316 21.62 1.80 11.00
C PRO A 316 20.37 1.05 11.45
N ARG A 317 19.25 1.20 10.72
CA ARG A 317 17.98 0.51 11.03
C ARG A 317 17.97 -0.95 10.57
N MET A 318 18.92 -1.37 9.73
CA MET A 318 19.05 -2.74 9.24
C MET A 318 20.05 -3.58 10.03
N GLY A 319 20.80 -2.98 10.97
CA GLY A 319 21.89 -3.66 11.69
C GLY A 319 21.48 -4.94 12.44
N LEU A 320 20.31 -4.97 13.08
CA LEU A 320 19.79 -6.18 13.74
C LEU A 320 19.51 -7.30 12.74
N ILE A 321 18.96 -6.96 11.59
CA ILE A 321 18.60 -7.91 10.52
C ILE A 321 19.87 -8.54 9.93
N TYR A 322 20.88 -7.71 9.62
CA TYR A 322 22.16 -8.22 9.10
C TYR A 322 22.95 -9.04 10.12
N ARG A 323 22.86 -8.72 11.43
CA ARG A 323 23.40 -9.60 12.48
C ARG A 323 22.70 -10.96 12.52
N SER A 324 21.38 -11.00 12.29
CA SER A 324 20.64 -12.27 12.18
C SER A 324 21.08 -13.05 10.94
N LEU A 325 21.28 -12.39 9.80
CA LEU A 325 21.79 -13.00 8.57
C LEU A 325 23.22 -13.57 8.76
N GLN A 326 24.11 -12.84 9.44
CA GLN A 326 25.47 -13.30 9.73
C GLN A 326 25.50 -14.62 10.53
N ARG A 327 24.52 -14.84 11.41
CA ARG A 327 24.39 -16.08 12.20
C ARG A 327 23.80 -17.24 11.41
N MET A 328 23.32 -17.02 10.18
CA MET A 328 22.89 -18.11 9.31
C MET A 328 24.09 -18.82 8.73
N GLY A 329 24.20 -20.13 8.97
CA GLY A 329 25.23 -20.98 8.37
C GLY A 329 25.05 -21.12 6.86
N ASP A 330 26.13 -21.54 6.20
CA ASP A 330 26.23 -21.54 4.73
C ASP A 330 25.19 -22.44 4.06
N GLU A 331 24.89 -23.60 4.65
CA GLU A 331 23.83 -24.50 4.17
C GLU A 331 22.47 -23.82 4.06
N LYS A 332 22.12 -22.99 5.06
CA LYS A 332 20.86 -22.25 5.06
C LYS A 332 20.83 -21.17 3.99
N ARG A 333 21.96 -20.50 3.75
CA ARG A 333 22.08 -19.49 2.68
C ARG A 333 21.98 -20.13 1.30
N ALA A 334 22.66 -21.25 1.09
CA ALA A 334 22.56 -22.03 -0.14
C ALA A 334 21.13 -22.53 -0.40
N THR A 335 20.41 -22.91 0.66
CA THR A 335 18.99 -23.30 0.55
C THR A 335 18.10 -22.12 0.12
N ILE A 336 18.31 -20.94 0.71
CA ILE A 336 17.58 -19.72 0.35
C ILE A 336 17.84 -19.34 -1.12
N GLU A 337 19.10 -19.39 -1.55
CA GLU A 337 19.50 -19.11 -2.93
C GLU A 337 18.86 -20.11 -3.90
N ALA A 338 18.91 -21.41 -3.59
CA ALA A 338 18.30 -22.45 -4.43
C ALA A 338 16.76 -22.31 -4.54
N ASP A 339 16.08 -22.01 -3.43
CA ASP A 339 14.63 -21.78 -3.44
C ASP A 339 14.24 -20.52 -4.22
N SER A 340 15.00 -19.44 -4.05
CA SER A 340 14.78 -18.18 -4.76
C SER A 340 15.02 -18.34 -6.25
N ALA A 341 16.12 -19.02 -6.64
CA ALA A 341 16.41 -19.34 -8.04
C ALA A 341 15.32 -20.21 -8.67
N ARG A 342 14.78 -21.20 -7.95
CA ARG A 342 13.65 -22.01 -8.43
C ARG A 342 12.41 -21.15 -8.66
N PHE A 343 12.05 -20.30 -7.70
CA PHE A 343 10.89 -19.42 -7.82
C PHE A 343 11.04 -18.46 -8.99
N PHE A 344 12.20 -17.82 -9.13
CA PHE A 344 12.48 -16.90 -10.21
C PHE A 344 12.51 -17.58 -11.58
N LYS A 345 13.04 -18.80 -11.68
CA LYS A 345 12.96 -19.57 -12.92
C LYS A 345 11.52 -19.88 -13.31
N ALA A 346 10.67 -20.25 -12.35
CA ALA A 346 9.25 -20.49 -12.60
C ALA A 346 8.54 -19.19 -13.04
N LEU A 347 8.88 -18.06 -12.42
CA LEU A 347 8.38 -16.73 -12.79
C LEU A 347 8.78 -16.33 -14.22
N ASP A 348 10.06 -16.50 -14.58
CA ASP A 348 10.60 -16.19 -15.90
C ASP A 348 10.03 -17.13 -16.99
N ASN A 349 9.57 -18.32 -16.60
CA ASN A 349 8.86 -19.28 -17.47
C ASN A 349 7.34 -19.03 -17.55
N HIS A 350 6.83 -17.97 -16.92
CA HIS A 350 5.39 -17.68 -16.80
C HIS A 350 4.59 -18.83 -16.17
N GLU A 351 5.21 -19.61 -15.28
CA GLU A 351 4.52 -20.63 -14.51
C GLU A 351 3.61 -19.98 -13.45
N LYS A 352 2.49 -20.64 -13.13
CA LYS A 352 1.56 -20.17 -12.10
C LYS A 352 2.14 -20.40 -10.70
N VAL A 353 2.99 -19.48 -10.27
CA VAL A 353 3.60 -19.39 -8.93
C VAL A 353 2.72 -18.72 -7.91
#